data_AF-A0A3C1XSE2-F1
#
_entry.id   AF-A0A3C1XSE2-F1
#
_cell.length_a   1.000
_cell.length_b   1.000
_cell.length_c   1.000
_cell.angle_alpha   90.00
_cell.angle_beta   90.00
_cell.angle_gamma   90.00
#
_symmetry.space_group_name_H-M   'P 1'
#
loop_
_entity.id
_entity.type
_entity.pdbx_description
1 polymer ?
#
loop_
_entity_poly.entity_id
_entity_poly.type
_entity_poly.pdbx_seq_one_letter_code
_entity_poly.pdbx_strand_id
1 'polypeptide(L)'
;VQILATYAGKRQPLGVGSGGMALLAALPDDIARGIVERNSGRLDEYGGMTPQEMFRLIENTRARGYSVVGNHAVRGALGVGCALLDAQGAPLLAVSVTAIIDRMPAQRQREIAGWIKTELARLAMPA
;
A
#
# COMPACT_ATOMS: atom_id res chain seq x y z
N VAL A 1 19.99 10.55 8.63
CA VAL A 1 19.63 9.70 7.48
C VAL A 1 18.25 10.12 6.99
N GLN A 2 18.16 10.66 5.77
CA GLN A 2 16.89 11.04 5.15
C GLN A 2 16.41 9.83 4.32
N ILE A 3 15.21 9.32 4.63
CA ILE A 3 14.60 8.23 3.85
C ILE A 3 13.95 8.85 2.60
N LEU A 4 14.70 9.00 1.51
CA LEU A 4 14.13 9.35 0.20
C LEU A 4 13.69 8.07 -0.52
N ALA A 5 12.64 7.42 -0.01
CA ALA A 5 12.15 6.16 -0.61
C ALA A 5 11.42 6.37 -1.94
N THR A 6 10.99 7.59 -2.25
CA THR A 6 10.16 7.90 -3.42
C THR A 6 10.39 9.32 -3.92
N TYR A 7 10.16 9.54 -5.21
CA TYR A 7 10.23 10.83 -5.89
C TYR A 7 9.09 10.92 -6.93
N ALA A 8 8.71 12.14 -7.31
CA ALA A 8 7.67 12.35 -8.32
C ALA A 8 8.06 11.68 -9.65
N GLY A 9 7.16 10.88 -10.20
CA GLY A 9 7.40 10.12 -11.44
C GLY A 9 8.03 8.74 -11.26
N LYS A 10 8.41 8.34 -10.04
CA LYS A 10 8.87 6.96 -9.77
C LYS A 10 7.79 5.94 -10.15
N ARG A 11 8.19 4.86 -10.82
CA ARG A 11 7.33 3.73 -11.20
C ARG A 11 7.82 2.43 -10.58
N GLN A 12 6.89 1.59 -10.16
CA GLN A 12 7.13 0.26 -9.60
C GLN A 12 5.87 -0.60 -9.78
N PRO A 13 5.97 -1.94 -9.70
CA PRO A 13 4.81 -2.82 -9.75
C PRO A 13 3.74 -2.42 -8.72
N LEU A 14 2.47 -2.52 -9.11
CA LEU A 14 1.36 -2.26 -8.19
C LEU A 14 1.40 -3.29 -7.06
N GLY A 15 1.21 -2.84 -5.81
CA GLY A 15 1.44 -3.64 -4.61
C GLY A 15 2.77 -3.35 -3.90
N VAL A 16 3.78 -2.84 -4.62
CA VAL A 16 5.04 -2.46 -4.00
C VAL A 16 4.88 -1.16 -3.21
N GLY A 17 5.21 -1.23 -1.92
CA GLY A 17 5.02 -0.14 -0.96
C GLY A 17 3.58 -0.01 -0.46
N SER A 18 3.38 0.74 0.63
CA SER A 18 2.08 0.83 1.30
C SER A 18 1.00 1.48 0.43
N GLY A 19 1.29 2.59 -0.25
CA GLY A 19 0.34 3.19 -1.20
C GLY A 19 -0.08 2.23 -2.33
N GLY A 20 0.89 1.57 -2.97
CA GLY A 20 0.64 0.60 -4.03
C GLY A 20 -0.15 -0.62 -3.55
N MET A 21 0.14 -1.11 -2.34
CA MET A 21 -0.60 -2.19 -1.70
C MET A 21 -2.04 -1.81 -1.38
N ALA A 22 -2.29 -0.58 -0.92
CA ALA A 22 -3.64 -0.10 -0.68
C ALA A 22 -4.48 -0.08 -1.96
N LEU A 23 -3.90 0.34 -3.08
CA LEU A 23 -4.55 0.29 -4.40
C LEU A 23 -4.80 -1.15 -4.84
N LEU A 24 -3.77 -2.00 -4.80
CA LEU A 24 -3.86 -3.40 -5.25
C LEU A 24 -4.92 -4.18 -4.47
N ALA A 25 -4.97 -3.99 -3.14
CA ALA A 25 -5.92 -4.69 -2.28
C ALA A 25 -7.37 -4.22 -2.45
N ALA A 26 -7.61 -3.04 -3.02
CA ALA A 26 -8.96 -2.56 -3.33
C ALA A 26 -9.53 -3.16 -4.63
N LEU A 27 -8.68 -3.72 -5.50
CA LEU A 27 -9.13 -4.32 -6.75
C LEU A 27 -9.85 -5.66 -6.53
N PRO A 28 -10.72 -6.05 -7.48
CA PRO A 28 -11.26 -7.40 -7.56
C PRO A 28 -10.17 -8.47 -7.55
N ASP A 29 -10.50 -9.65 -7.02
CA ASP A 29 -9.51 -10.66 -6.65
C ASP A 29 -8.78 -11.25 -7.86
N ASP A 30 -9.50 -11.47 -8.95
CA ASP A 30 -8.98 -11.91 -10.25
C ASP A 30 -8.03 -10.86 -10.87
N ILE A 31 -8.42 -9.57 -10.81
CA ILE A 31 -7.61 -8.48 -11.33
C ILE A 31 -6.32 -8.33 -10.52
N ALA A 32 -6.42 -8.32 -9.19
CA ALA A 32 -5.27 -8.23 -8.30
C ALA A 32 -4.30 -9.39 -8.53
N ARG A 33 -4.81 -10.63 -8.61
CA ARG A 33 -3.99 -11.82 -8.90
C ARG A 33 -3.28 -11.72 -10.26
N GLY A 34 -4.00 -11.37 -11.31
CA GLY A 34 -3.42 -11.20 -12.64
C GLY A 34 -2.32 -10.12 -12.69
N ILE A 35 -2.44 -9.05 -11.91
CA ILE A 35 -1.40 -8.03 -11.80
C ILE A 35 -0.15 -8.58 -11.10
N VAL A 36 -0.30 -9.30 -9.99
CA VAL A 36 0.83 -9.90 -9.27
C VAL A 36 1.56 -10.90 -10.15
N GLU A 37 0.84 -11.79 -10.83
CA GLU A 37 1.42 -12.81 -11.70
C GLU A 37 2.21 -12.18 -12.87
N ARG A 38 1.65 -11.16 -13.53
CA ARG A 38 2.33 -10.44 -14.63
C ARG A 38 3.62 -9.74 -14.18
N ASN A 39 3.72 -9.37 -12.90
CA ASN A 39 4.90 -8.70 -12.36
C ASN A 39 5.84 -9.65 -11.60
N SER A 40 5.49 -10.94 -11.46
CA SER A 40 6.20 -11.91 -10.62
C SER A 40 7.71 -11.94 -10.85
N GLY A 41 8.17 -11.91 -12.11
CA GLY A 41 9.59 -11.93 -12.48
C GLY A 41 10.40 -10.70 -12.05
N ARG A 42 9.76 -9.66 -11.53
CA ARG A 42 10.40 -8.41 -11.09
C ARG A 42 10.19 -8.10 -9.61
N LEU A 43 9.37 -8.88 -8.89
CA LEU A 43 9.05 -8.59 -7.50
C LEU A 43 10.27 -8.78 -6.57
N ASP A 44 11.15 -9.72 -6.89
CA ASP A 44 12.37 -10.01 -6.11
C ASP A 44 13.30 -8.79 -5.98
N GLU A 45 13.32 -7.90 -7.00
CA GLU A 45 14.05 -6.62 -6.98
C GLU A 45 13.61 -5.69 -5.83
N TYR A 46 12.44 -5.93 -5.24
CA TYR A 46 11.86 -5.14 -4.16
C TYR A 46 11.96 -5.87 -2.82
N GLY A 47 13.20 -6.18 -2.43
CA GLY A 47 13.53 -6.74 -1.11
C GLY A 47 13.12 -8.20 -0.96
N GLY A 48 13.22 -8.99 -2.03
CA GLY A 48 12.90 -10.41 -2.03
C GLY A 48 11.40 -10.73 -2.05
N MET A 49 10.56 -9.75 -2.41
CA MET A 49 9.11 -9.94 -2.43
C MET A 49 8.70 -11.07 -3.38
N THR A 50 7.96 -12.03 -2.85
CA THR A 50 7.36 -13.12 -3.64
C THR A 50 5.88 -12.86 -3.97
N PRO A 51 5.34 -13.47 -5.04
CA PRO A 51 3.90 -13.45 -5.31
C PRO A 51 3.05 -13.92 -4.11
N GLN A 52 3.49 -14.97 -3.41
CA GLN A 52 2.78 -15.52 -2.26
C GLN A 52 2.72 -14.53 -1.10
N GLU A 53 3.82 -13.82 -0.82
CA GLU A 53 3.82 -12.75 0.19
C GLU A 53 2.91 -11.59 -0.21
N MET A 54 2.90 -11.22 -1.49
CA MET A 54 2.01 -10.19 -2.01
C MET A 54 0.54 -10.56 -1.80
N PHE A 55 0.14 -11.80 -2.09
CA PHE A 55 -1.22 -12.30 -1.83
C PHE A 55 -1.58 -12.24 -0.35
N ARG A 56 -0.68 -12.68 0.52
CA ARG A 56 -0.87 -12.57 1.97
C ARG A 56 -1.02 -11.12 2.42
N LEU A 57 -0.26 -10.18 1.83
CA LEU A 57 -0.38 -8.76 2.13
C LEU A 57 -1.70 -8.16 1.65
N ILE A 58 -2.23 -8.59 0.50
CA ILE A 58 -3.57 -8.20 0.01
C ILE A 58 -4.64 -8.62 1.02
N GLU A 59 -4.64 -9.89 1.43
CA GLU A 59 -5.62 -10.43 2.38
C GLU A 59 -5.57 -9.68 3.73
N ASN A 60 -4.38 -9.49 4.28
CA ASN A 60 -4.20 -8.72 5.52
C ASN A 60 -4.65 -7.27 5.40
N THR A 61 -4.40 -6.65 4.24
CA THR A 61 -4.80 -5.27 3.97
C THR A 61 -6.32 -5.15 3.93
N ARG A 62 -7.01 -6.09 3.27
CA ARG A 62 -8.48 -6.12 3.21
C ARG A 62 -9.09 -6.39 4.57
N ALA A 63 -8.61 -7.40 5.30
CA ALA A 63 -9.13 -7.76 6.62
C ALA A 63 -9.04 -6.61 7.62
N ARG A 64 -7.96 -5.82 7.55
CA ARG A 64 -7.70 -4.70 8.45
C ARG A 64 -8.23 -3.36 7.94
N GLY A 65 -8.56 -3.27 6.65
CA GLY A 65 -9.04 -2.05 5.98
C GLY A 65 -7.98 -0.96 5.77
N TYR A 66 -6.69 -1.29 5.88
CA TYR A 66 -5.56 -0.43 5.50
C TYR A 66 -4.28 -1.25 5.30
N SER A 67 -3.41 -0.75 4.42
CA SER A 67 -2.15 -1.43 4.09
C SER A 67 -1.11 -1.20 5.17
N VAL A 68 -0.32 -2.23 5.44
CA VAL A 68 0.89 -2.16 6.26
C VAL A 68 1.95 -2.96 5.53
N VAL A 69 2.99 -2.28 5.04
CA VAL A 69 4.08 -2.89 4.29
C VAL A 69 5.39 -2.42 4.88
N GLY A 70 6.21 -3.37 5.34
CA GLY A 70 7.55 -3.07 5.86
C GLY A 70 8.63 -3.69 4.99
N ASN A 71 9.86 -3.19 5.12
CA ASN A 71 11.11 -3.90 4.81
C ASN A 71 11.40 -4.32 3.36
N HIS A 72 10.49 -4.11 2.40
CA HIS A 72 10.67 -4.53 1.00
C HIS A 72 11.34 -3.45 0.12
N ALA A 73 10.94 -2.18 0.28
CA ALA A 73 11.55 -1.08 -0.48
C ALA A 73 12.73 -0.42 0.25
N VAL A 74 12.67 -0.37 1.59
CA VAL A 74 13.71 0.23 2.45
C VAL A 74 13.79 -0.60 3.73
N ARG A 75 14.98 -1.13 4.02
CA ARG A 75 15.22 -1.91 5.24
C ARG A 75 14.97 -1.06 6.49
N GLY A 76 14.26 -1.62 7.47
CA GLY A 76 13.96 -0.94 8.73
C GLY A 76 12.85 0.12 8.67
N ALA A 77 12.16 0.25 7.53
CA ALA A 77 11.02 1.15 7.37
C ALA A 77 9.70 0.36 7.30
N LEU A 78 8.63 0.99 7.77
CA LEU A 78 7.26 0.50 7.69
C LEU A 78 6.33 1.62 7.22
N GLY A 79 5.52 1.30 6.22
CA GLY A 79 4.54 2.19 5.63
C GLY A 79 3.11 1.77 5.93
N VAL A 80 2.25 2.77 6.16
CA VAL A 80 0.80 2.63 6.29
C VAL A 80 0.15 3.40 5.14
N GLY A 81 -0.88 2.84 4.51
CA GLY A 81 -1.54 3.51 3.39
C GLY A 81 -3.00 3.12 3.19
N CYS A 82 -3.77 4.04 2.63
CA CYS A 82 -5.18 3.88 2.30
C CYS A 82 -5.44 4.37 0.88
N ALA A 83 -6.38 3.70 0.19
CA ALA A 83 -6.84 4.09 -1.13
C ALA A 83 -8.11 4.95 -1.02
N LEU A 84 -8.23 5.93 -1.90
CA LEU A 84 -9.48 6.59 -2.24
C LEU A 84 -10.12 5.83 -3.39
N LEU A 85 -11.38 5.46 -3.25
CA LEU A 85 -12.15 4.74 -4.24
C LEU A 85 -13.17 5.68 -4.89
N ASP A 86 -13.53 5.42 -6.15
CA ASP A 86 -14.67 6.06 -6.79
C ASP A 86 -16.00 5.45 -6.33
N ALA A 87 -17.11 5.97 -6.88
CA ALA A 87 -18.46 5.50 -6.56
C ALA A 87 -18.72 4.04 -6.97
N GLN A 88 -17.91 3.49 -7.87
CA GLN A 88 -17.97 2.11 -8.34
C GLN A 88 -17.03 1.19 -7.55
N GLY A 89 -16.28 1.73 -6.58
CA GLY A 89 -15.33 0.99 -5.76
C GLY A 89 -13.95 0.80 -6.41
N ALA A 90 -13.68 1.43 -7.56
CA ALA A 90 -12.37 1.35 -8.19
C ALA A 90 -11.39 2.36 -7.55
N PRO A 91 -10.13 1.96 -7.32
CA PRO A 91 -9.16 2.83 -6.65
C PRO A 91 -8.66 3.95 -7.58
N LEU A 92 -8.82 5.20 -7.14
CA LEU A 92 -8.40 6.42 -7.87
C LEU A 92 -6.97 6.85 -7.52
N LEU A 93 -6.67 6.90 -6.22
CA LEU A 93 -5.37 7.29 -5.68
C LEU A 93 -5.16 6.67 -4.30
N ALA A 94 -3.93 6.73 -3.79
CA ALA A 94 -3.64 6.32 -2.43
C ALA A 94 -2.72 7.32 -1.73
N VAL A 95 -2.91 7.44 -0.43
CA VAL A 95 -2.02 8.22 0.44
C VAL A 95 -1.38 7.26 1.42
N SER A 96 -0.10 7.49 1.68
CA SER A 96 0.66 6.67 2.61
C SER A 96 1.69 7.47 3.40
N VAL A 97 1.98 7.00 4.61
CA VAL A 97 3.00 7.54 5.51
C VAL A 97 3.97 6.41 5.82
N THR A 98 5.27 6.70 5.71
CA THR A 98 6.34 5.74 6.01
C THR A 98 7.31 6.34 7.00
N ALA A 99 7.71 5.54 7.99
CA ALA A 99 8.76 5.90 8.94
C ALA A 99 9.58 4.66 9.31
N ILE A 100 10.59 4.85 10.17
CA ILE A 100 11.29 3.73 10.80
C ILE A 100 10.33 2.89 11.65
N ILE A 101 10.57 1.58 11.72
CA ILE A 101 9.70 0.61 12.40
C ILE A 101 9.41 1.00 13.86
N ASP A 102 10.41 1.51 14.58
CA ASP A 102 10.29 1.90 15.99
C ASP A 102 9.25 3.02 16.22
N ARG A 103 8.94 3.81 15.18
CA ARG A 103 7.92 4.87 15.23
C ARG A 103 6.54 4.41 14.77
N MET A 104 6.39 3.14 14.42
CA MET A 104 5.18 2.56 13.85
C MET A 104 4.64 1.37 14.67
N PRO A 105 4.45 1.50 16.01
CA PRO A 105 3.74 0.47 16.76
C PRO A 105 2.30 0.33 16.24
N ALA A 106 1.67 -0.83 16.48
CA ALA A 106 0.35 -1.16 15.91
C ALA A 106 -0.74 -0.11 16.22
N GLN A 107 -0.71 0.51 17.41
CA GLN A 107 -1.61 1.61 17.76
C GLN A 107 -1.39 2.82 16.83
N ARG A 108 -0.14 3.22 16.62
CA ARG A 108 0.21 4.35 15.76
C ARG A 108 -0.18 4.10 14.30
N GLN A 109 -0.05 2.86 13.82
CA GLN A 109 -0.49 2.48 12.48
C GLN A 109 -1.99 2.73 12.30
N ARG A 110 -2.82 2.37 13.30
CA ARG A 110 -4.27 2.62 13.29
C ARG A 110 -4.59 4.11 13.29
N GLU A 111 -3.91 4.91 14.13
CA GLU A 111 -4.09 6.37 14.18
C GLU A 111 -3.81 7.01 12.82
N ILE A 112 -2.67 6.66 12.22
CA ILE A 112 -2.26 7.18 10.90
C ILE A 112 -3.26 6.78 9.83
N ALA A 113 -3.70 5.52 9.80
CA ALA A 113 -4.73 5.08 8.86
C ALA A 113 -6.03 5.87 9.04
N GLY A 114 -6.42 6.17 10.29
CA GLY A 114 -7.56 7.03 10.60
C GLY A 114 -7.41 8.44 10.02
N TRP A 115 -6.26 9.08 10.24
CA TRP A 115 -5.99 10.41 9.70
C TRP A 115 -6.00 10.44 8.17
N ILE A 116 -5.36 9.46 7.52
CA ILE A 116 -5.36 9.35 6.06
C ILE A 116 -6.79 9.23 5.55
N LYS A 117 -7.62 8.36 6.14
CA LYS A 117 -9.03 8.18 5.75
C LYS A 117 -9.84 9.46 5.91
N THR A 118 -9.65 10.20 7.01
CA THR A 118 -10.31 11.50 7.22
C THR A 118 -9.96 12.50 6.13
N GLU A 119 -8.70 12.61 5.74
CA GLU A 119 -8.29 13.54 4.68
C GLU A 119 -8.76 13.07 3.29
N LEU A 120 -8.72 11.77 3.00
CA LEU A 120 -9.25 11.24 1.74
C LEU A 120 -10.75 11.48 1.60
N ALA A 121 -11.51 11.40 2.70
CA ALA A 121 -12.94 11.68 2.70
C ALA A 121 -13.27 13.13 2.31
N ARG A 122 -12.34 14.08 2.49
CA ARG A 122 -12.50 15.49 2.05
C ARG A 122 -12.23 15.67 0.55
N LEU A 123 -11.48 14.76 -0.04
CA LEU A 123 -11.15 14.75 -1.47
C LEU A 123 -12.16 13.94 -2.28
N ALA A 124 -12.92 13.06 -1.63
CA ALA A 124 -14.01 12.33 -2.26
C ALA A 124 -15.02 13.33 -2.82
N MET A 125 -15.16 13.37 -4.14
CA MET A 125 -16.17 14.19 -4.78
C MET A 125 -17.56 13.66 -4.42
N PRO A 126 -18.54 14.52 -4.10
CA PRO A 126 -19.92 14.08 -3.95
C PRO A 126 -20.39 13.45 -5.27
N ALA A 127 -21.13 12.35 -5.16
CA ALA A 127 -21.78 11.67 -6.27
C ALA A 127 -22.86 12.54 -6.92
#